data_AF-A0A497PYF4-F1
#
_entry.id   AF-A0A497PYF4-F1
#
_cell.length_a   1.000
_cell.length_b   1.000
_cell.length_c   1.000
_cell.angle_alpha   90.00
_cell.angle_beta   90.00
_cell.angle_gamma   90.00
#
_symmetry.space_group_name_H-M   'P 1'
#
loop_
_entity.id
_entity.type
_entity.pdbx_description
1 polymer ?
#
loop_
_entity_poly.entity_id
_entity_poly.type
_entity_poly.pdbx_seq_one_letter_code
_entity_poly.pdbx_strand_id
1 'polypeptide(L)'
;MFEPAPVNPLKVVECVPNFSEGKNKKLIDALGEAITSVEGVRLLDVEFDPDHNRSVFTFIGEPQRVKEAALKASELAVEKIDLTKHEGQHPRMGAVDVVPFIPLHGTTIGECIELSKEFAQEFSAKCNVPVYLYAKSATRPERVDLPNIREGEFEGLSELIGTDPAKDPDYGPNKIHPTAGATATGARNFLIAINFNLSTTNVEVAKVCADAVRATTGGFVNVQGIGLDLPAKNCAQVSLNLTHPKRTKIHQVLEVVRNEAKRFGATVVETEIVGMVPLFALLDALRYYLQPEKLDESMILDLYYLGGAQDPTKKTFTEMSMIEFGNQVRRARATPGGGSVAAAIGSFGAGLVCMVTGLSLSGRRFVAIKEEMLEHRHACELDRGILMDLIEKDSEAFDVVMSTFKMPEETTAEKKAKEKATQEATIAAAKVPLSTMEHSLSALKHARVAAEKGNPNAITDAGVAAHALMAAIEGAALNVRINLGNIKDKSFTDKTAAEVEQIIAEGKKLKAEILEIVERRMKELAES
;
A
#
# COMPACT_ATOMS: atom_id res chain seq x y z
N MET A 1 6.40 9.25 -36.22
CA MET A 1 6.80 9.86 -34.94
C MET A 1 5.76 9.44 -33.93
N PHE A 2 6.12 8.56 -32.99
CA PHE A 2 5.20 8.12 -31.94
C PHE A 2 5.11 9.24 -30.90
N GLU A 3 3.93 9.85 -30.77
CA GLU A 3 3.60 10.71 -29.62
C GLU A 3 3.55 9.82 -28.37
N PRO A 4 4.25 10.18 -27.28
CA PRO A 4 4.05 9.48 -26.02
C PRO A 4 2.67 9.89 -25.47
N ALA A 5 1.80 8.90 -25.27
CA ALA A 5 0.53 9.09 -24.59
C ALA A 5 0.75 9.69 -23.18
N PRO A 6 -0.18 10.51 -22.68
CA PRO A 6 -0.08 11.07 -21.33
C PRO A 6 -0.04 9.93 -20.30
N VAL A 7 1.08 9.83 -19.60
CA VAL A 7 1.31 8.79 -18.58
C VAL A 7 0.52 9.20 -17.34
N ASN A 8 -0.66 8.60 -17.17
CA ASN A 8 -1.34 8.56 -15.87
C ASN A 8 -0.34 7.96 -14.86
N PRO A 9 -0.12 8.51 -13.64
CA PRO A 9 0.84 7.95 -12.71
C PRO A 9 0.48 6.49 -12.45
N LEU A 10 1.36 5.60 -12.88
CA LEU A 10 1.04 4.18 -13.08
C LEU A 10 0.89 3.52 -11.72
N LYS A 11 -0.35 3.37 -11.24
CA LYS A 11 -0.62 2.67 -9.98
C LYS A 11 -0.45 1.18 -10.20
N VAL A 12 0.43 0.55 -9.43
CA VAL A 12 0.71 -0.87 -9.50
C VAL A 12 0.41 -1.52 -8.16
N VAL A 13 -0.42 -2.54 -8.20
CA VAL A 13 -0.70 -3.47 -7.10
C VAL A 13 -0.20 -4.84 -7.52
N GLU A 14 0.43 -5.55 -6.59
CA GLU A 14 0.69 -6.98 -6.70
C GLU A 14 -0.44 -7.74 -6.03
N CYS A 15 -0.90 -8.82 -6.67
CA CYS A 15 -1.78 -9.80 -6.06
C CYS A 15 -1.13 -11.17 -6.11
N VAL A 16 -1.22 -11.90 -4.99
CA VAL A 16 -0.55 -13.19 -4.81
C VAL A 16 -1.54 -14.27 -4.34
N PRO A 17 -2.60 -14.60 -5.11
CA PRO A 17 -3.59 -15.55 -4.65
C PRO A 17 -2.99 -16.95 -4.51
N ASN A 18 -3.51 -17.70 -3.55
CA ASN A 18 -3.10 -19.07 -3.29
C ASN A 18 -4.28 -20.01 -3.50
N PHE A 19 -4.07 -21.02 -4.34
CA PHE A 19 -5.09 -22.00 -4.67
C PHE A 19 -4.67 -23.37 -4.15
N SER A 20 -5.65 -24.13 -3.63
CA SER A 20 -5.47 -25.50 -3.16
C SER A 20 -5.45 -26.50 -4.33
N GLU A 21 -4.47 -26.33 -5.21
CA GLU A 21 -4.18 -27.23 -6.33
C GLU A 21 -2.70 -27.13 -6.67
N GLY A 22 -1.98 -28.25 -6.62
CA GLY A 22 -0.56 -28.35 -6.95
C GLY A 22 -0.21 -29.54 -7.85
N LYS A 23 -1.20 -30.32 -8.32
CA LYS A 23 -1.01 -31.57 -9.06
C LYS A 23 -1.58 -31.49 -10.48
N ASN A 24 -2.78 -30.94 -10.65
CA ASN A 24 -3.46 -30.84 -11.93
C ASN A 24 -2.97 -29.63 -12.72
N LYS A 25 -1.92 -29.83 -13.51
CA LYS A 25 -1.34 -28.77 -14.34
C LYS A 25 -2.34 -28.10 -15.28
N LYS A 26 -3.30 -28.83 -15.86
CA LYS A 26 -4.31 -28.23 -16.75
C LYS A 26 -5.19 -27.22 -16.02
N LEU A 27 -5.51 -27.47 -14.75
CA LEU A 27 -6.29 -26.54 -13.94
C LEU A 27 -5.44 -25.33 -13.54
N ILE A 28 -4.18 -25.54 -13.17
CA ILE A 28 -3.22 -24.46 -12.86
C ILE A 28 -3.03 -23.54 -14.07
N ASP A 29 -2.82 -24.12 -15.26
CA ASP A 29 -2.70 -23.36 -16.50
C ASP A 29 -3.98 -22.56 -16.79
N ALA A 30 -5.16 -23.16 -16.60
CA ALA A 30 -6.46 -22.48 -16.78
C ALA A 30 -6.67 -21.31 -15.80
N LEU A 31 -6.19 -21.41 -14.55
CA LEU A 31 -6.20 -20.31 -13.59
C LEU A 31 -5.29 -19.16 -14.05
N GLY A 32 -4.12 -19.48 -14.60
CA GLY A 32 -3.21 -18.50 -15.19
C GLY A 32 -3.79 -17.80 -16.43
N GLU A 33 -4.48 -18.55 -17.28
CA GLU A 33 -5.23 -18.02 -18.43
C GLU A 33 -6.36 -17.09 -17.98
N ALA A 34 -7.09 -17.43 -16.91
CA ALA A 34 -8.13 -16.58 -16.34
C ALA A 34 -7.55 -15.22 -15.87
N ILE A 35 -6.38 -15.23 -15.22
CA ILE A 35 -5.68 -14.00 -14.78
C ILE A 35 -5.24 -13.17 -15.99
N THR A 36 -4.58 -13.79 -16.96
CA THR A 36 -4.03 -13.10 -18.15
C THR A 36 -5.09 -12.68 -19.16
N SER A 37 -6.33 -13.17 -19.03
CA SER A 37 -7.47 -12.71 -19.83
C SER A 37 -7.87 -11.25 -19.54
N VAL A 38 -7.42 -10.68 -18.41
CA VAL A 38 -7.70 -9.29 -18.04
C VAL A 38 -6.62 -8.37 -18.61
N GLU A 39 -7.04 -7.46 -19.49
CA GLU A 39 -6.16 -6.46 -20.07
C GLU A 39 -5.54 -5.55 -18.99
N GLY A 40 -4.24 -5.30 -19.10
CA GLY A 40 -3.48 -4.48 -18.13
C GLY A 40 -2.95 -5.26 -16.93
N VAL A 41 -3.20 -6.57 -16.84
CA VAL A 41 -2.59 -7.46 -15.85
C VAL A 41 -1.42 -8.22 -16.48
N ARG A 42 -0.32 -8.30 -15.75
CA ARG A 42 0.85 -9.11 -16.11
C ARG A 42 1.05 -10.19 -15.07
N LEU A 43 0.84 -11.44 -15.47
CA LEU A 43 1.25 -12.61 -14.69
C LEU A 43 2.78 -12.70 -14.73
N LEU A 44 3.40 -12.63 -13.56
CA LEU A 44 4.85 -12.63 -13.40
C LEU A 44 5.37 -14.03 -13.14
N ASP A 45 4.65 -14.80 -12.32
CA ASP A 45 5.10 -16.09 -11.85
C ASP A 45 3.93 -16.99 -11.44
N VAL A 46 4.14 -18.31 -11.58
CA VAL A 46 3.22 -19.37 -11.15
C VAL A 46 4.07 -20.50 -10.57
N GLU A 47 4.05 -20.59 -9.25
CA GLU A 47 4.70 -21.68 -8.53
C GLU A 47 3.66 -22.68 -8.04
N PHE A 48 3.98 -23.96 -8.14
CA PHE A 48 3.13 -25.01 -7.63
C PHE A 48 3.96 -26.18 -7.13
N ASP A 49 3.48 -26.81 -6.07
CA ASP A 49 4.16 -27.91 -5.39
C ASP A 49 3.19 -29.09 -5.23
N PRO A 50 3.50 -30.26 -5.81
CA PRO A 50 2.68 -31.46 -5.69
C PRO A 50 2.57 -32.04 -4.28
N ASP A 51 3.60 -31.91 -3.44
CA ASP A 51 3.63 -32.42 -2.05
C ASP A 51 2.79 -31.52 -1.14
N HIS A 52 2.90 -30.20 -1.32
CA HIS A 52 2.02 -29.23 -0.65
C HIS A 52 0.61 -29.18 -1.23
N ASN A 53 0.42 -29.68 -2.45
CA ASN A 53 -0.80 -29.60 -3.25
C ASN A 53 -1.40 -28.18 -3.28
N ARG A 54 -0.53 -27.20 -3.54
CA ARG A 54 -0.84 -25.77 -3.54
C ARG A 54 -0.13 -25.08 -4.70
N SER A 55 -0.78 -24.06 -5.23
CA SER A 55 -0.20 -23.14 -6.21
C SER A 55 -0.31 -21.70 -5.74
N VAL A 56 0.67 -20.90 -6.14
CA VAL A 56 0.82 -19.49 -5.82
C VAL A 56 1.03 -18.76 -7.14
N PHE A 57 0.16 -17.81 -7.43
CA PHE A 57 0.26 -16.99 -8.63
C PHE A 57 0.71 -15.61 -8.20
N THR A 58 1.60 -14.98 -8.95
CA THR A 58 2.04 -13.61 -8.70
C THR A 58 1.78 -12.78 -9.94
N PHE A 59 0.95 -11.76 -9.83
CA PHE A 59 0.67 -10.85 -10.94
C PHE A 59 0.54 -9.41 -10.48
N ILE A 60 0.79 -8.50 -11.41
CA ILE A 60 0.76 -7.05 -11.18
C ILE A 60 -0.13 -6.35 -12.20
N GLY A 61 -0.62 -5.17 -11.84
CA GLY A 61 -1.37 -4.30 -12.73
C GLY A 61 -2.01 -3.15 -11.97
N GLU A 62 -2.89 -2.41 -12.65
CA GLU A 62 -3.69 -1.38 -12.01
C GLU A 62 -4.65 -1.98 -10.96
N PRO A 63 -4.94 -1.30 -9.84
CA PRO A 63 -5.69 -1.85 -8.72
C PRO A 63 -6.98 -2.59 -9.12
N GLN A 64 -7.84 -1.94 -9.92
CA GLN A 64 -9.13 -2.51 -10.30
C GLN A 64 -9.01 -3.67 -11.29
N ARG A 65 -8.01 -3.64 -12.19
CA ARG A 65 -7.73 -4.74 -13.12
C ARG A 65 -7.20 -5.97 -12.39
N VAL A 66 -6.33 -5.75 -11.41
CA VAL A 66 -5.81 -6.80 -10.52
C VAL A 66 -6.94 -7.45 -9.73
N LYS A 67 -7.88 -6.67 -9.18
CA LYS A 67 -9.08 -7.21 -8.52
C LYS A 67 -9.93 -8.04 -9.48
N GLU A 68 -10.18 -7.57 -10.69
CA GLU A 68 -10.94 -8.31 -11.71
C GLU A 68 -10.28 -9.65 -12.05
N ALA A 69 -8.96 -9.66 -12.24
CA ALA A 69 -8.21 -10.89 -12.51
C ALA A 69 -8.24 -11.87 -11.33
N ALA A 70 -8.08 -11.37 -10.11
CA ALA A 70 -8.21 -12.16 -8.89
C ALA A 70 -9.61 -12.79 -8.78
N LEU A 71 -10.67 -12.02 -9.09
CA LEU A 71 -12.06 -12.51 -9.06
C LEU A 71 -12.27 -13.63 -10.09
N LYS A 72 -11.89 -13.43 -11.36
CA LYS A 72 -12.04 -14.45 -12.41
C LYS A 72 -11.34 -15.77 -12.07
N ALA A 73 -10.09 -15.69 -11.59
CA ALA A 73 -9.34 -16.87 -11.18
C ALA A 73 -9.99 -17.56 -9.96
N SER A 74 -10.48 -16.78 -9.00
CA SER A 74 -11.14 -17.29 -7.80
C SER A 74 -12.48 -17.97 -8.12
N GLU A 75 -13.28 -17.39 -9.02
CA GLU A 75 -14.54 -17.98 -9.51
C GLU A 75 -14.27 -19.35 -10.17
N LEU A 76 -13.25 -19.44 -11.03
CA LEU A 76 -12.86 -20.70 -11.67
C LEU A 76 -12.36 -21.73 -10.64
N ALA A 77 -11.58 -21.31 -9.66
CA ALA A 77 -11.10 -22.19 -8.60
C ALA A 77 -12.26 -22.77 -7.76
N VAL A 78 -13.25 -21.96 -7.40
CA VAL A 78 -14.46 -22.43 -6.68
C VAL A 78 -15.25 -23.45 -7.50
N GLU A 79 -15.31 -23.30 -8.83
CA GLU A 79 -16.01 -24.25 -9.71
C GLU A 79 -15.27 -25.59 -9.85
N LYS A 80 -13.94 -25.56 -9.90
CA LYS A 80 -13.13 -26.74 -10.30
C LYS A 80 -12.46 -27.48 -9.14
N ILE A 81 -12.24 -26.83 -8.01
CA ILE A 81 -11.54 -27.43 -6.86
C ILE A 81 -12.58 -27.93 -5.85
N ASP A 82 -12.43 -29.18 -5.44
CA ASP A 82 -13.26 -29.84 -4.44
C ASP A 82 -12.38 -30.23 -3.23
N LEU A 83 -12.44 -29.43 -2.17
CA LEU A 83 -11.65 -29.63 -0.96
C LEU A 83 -11.99 -30.95 -0.24
N THR A 84 -13.17 -31.52 -0.46
CA THR A 84 -13.53 -32.82 0.15
C THR A 84 -12.67 -33.98 -0.37
N LYS A 85 -11.93 -33.75 -1.46
CA LYS A 85 -10.99 -34.70 -2.08
C LYS A 85 -9.55 -34.16 -2.08
N HIS A 86 -9.31 -33.01 -1.46
CA HIS A 86 -8.01 -32.36 -1.44
C HIS A 86 -7.20 -32.79 -0.23
N GLU A 87 -6.00 -33.31 -0.50
CA GLU A 87 -4.98 -33.60 0.52
C GLU A 87 -3.64 -32.99 0.09
N GLY A 88 -2.95 -32.34 1.02
CA GLY A 88 -1.63 -31.74 0.84
C GLY A 88 -0.98 -31.45 2.19
N GLN A 89 0.35 -31.37 2.24
CA GLN A 89 1.06 -31.11 3.49
C GLN A 89 0.91 -29.68 4.02
N HIS A 90 0.53 -28.73 3.16
CA HIS A 90 0.39 -27.34 3.56
C HIS A 90 -1.03 -27.06 4.11
N PRO A 91 -1.17 -26.40 5.28
CA PRO A 91 -2.46 -26.05 5.85
C PRO A 91 -3.31 -25.21 4.88
N ARG A 92 -4.59 -25.55 4.75
CA ARG A 92 -5.52 -24.91 3.82
C ARG A 92 -6.93 -24.84 4.38
N MET A 93 -7.66 -23.77 4.08
CA MET A 93 -9.08 -23.62 4.46
C MET A 93 -10.02 -23.40 3.28
N GLY A 94 -9.50 -23.09 2.09
CA GLY A 94 -10.28 -22.73 0.91
C GLY A 94 -9.69 -23.21 -0.40
N ALA A 95 -10.53 -23.52 -1.38
CA ALA A 95 -10.13 -23.72 -2.77
C ALA A 95 -9.30 -22.51 -3.25
N VAL A 96 -9.77 -21.33 -2.86
CA VAL A 96 -9.01 -20.08 -2.82
C VAL A 96 -8.70 -19.80 -1.36
N ASP A 97 -7.47 -20.05 -0.96
CA ASP A 97 -7.11 -20.06 0.45
C ASP A 97 -6.83 -18.63 0.97
N VAL A 98 -6.03 -17.86 0.22
CA VAL A 98 -5.80 -16.44 0.51
C VAL A 98 -5.60 -15.62 -0.77
N VAL A 99 -6.14 -14.40 -0.79
CA VAL A 99 -5.98 -13.41 -1.86
C VAL A 99 -5.45 -12.09 -1.28
N PRO A 100 -4.12 -11.89 -1.22
CA PRO A 100 -3.53 -10.66 -0.73
C PRO A 100 -3.41 -9.60 -1.84
N PHE A 101 -3.53 -8.33 -1.44
CA PHE A 101 -3.20 -7.16 -2.28
C PHE A 101 -2.04 -6.39 -1.64
N ILE A 102 -0.98 -6.16 -2.40
CA ILE A 102 0.26 -5.55 -1.92
C ILE A 102 0.52 -4.26 -2.71
N PRO A 103 0.68 -3.12 -2.04
CA PRO A 103 1.02 -1.87 -2.73
C PRO A 103 2.44 -1.94 -3.29
N LEU A 104 2.61 -1.66 -4.58
CA LEU A 104 3.91 -1.52 -5.23
C LEU A 104 4.22 -0.05 -5.54
N HIS A 105 3.93 0.41 -6.76
CA HIS A 105 4.24 1.77 -7.22
C HIS A 105 2.96 2.61 -7.28
N GLY A 106 3.02 3.88 -6.88
CA GLY A 106 1.90 4.81 -6.94
C GLY A 106 0.63 4.43 -6.14
N THR A 107 0.69 3.35 -5.35
CA THR A 107 -0.47 2.83 -4.59
C THR A 107 -0.14 2.75 -3.10
N THR A 108 -1.09 3.14 -2.27
CA THR A 108 -0.98 3.13 -0.81
C THR A 108 -1.55 1.84 -0.22
N ILE A 109 -1.14 1.52 1.02
CA ILE A 109 -1.75 0.40 1.75
C ILE A 109 -3.24 0.60 1.99
N GLY A 110 -3.69 1.86 2.17
CA GLY A 110 -5.11 2.20 2.36
C GLY A 110 -5.95 1.84 1.13
N GLU A 111 -5.45 2.15 -0.06
CA GLU A 111 -6.11 1.74 -1.31
C GLU A 111 -6.18 0.22 -1.46
N CYS A 112 -5.13 -0.51 -1.09
CA CYS A 112 -5.18 -1.98 -1.08
C CYS A 112 -6.16 -2.54 -0.04
N ILE A 113 -6.36 -1.87 1.10
CA ILE A 113 -7.36 -2.28 2.10
C ILE A 113 -8.75 -2.17 1.50
N GLU A 114 -9.09 -1.05 0.88
CA GLU A 114 -10.39 -0.87 0.22
C GLU A 114 -10.56 -1.86 -0.94
N LEU A 115 -9.52 -2.07 -1.75
CA LEU A 115 -9.53 -3.07 -2.82
C LEU A 115 -9.81 -4.49 -2.31
N SER A 116 -9.23 -4.85 -1.15
CA SER A 116 -9.47 -6.17 -0.53
C SER A 116 -10.90 -6.33 -0.02
N LYS A 117 -11.54 -5.24 0.47
CA LYS A 117 -12.94 -5.25 0.91
C LYS A 117 -13.88 -5.35 -0.29
N GLU A 118 -13.61 -4.60 -1.36
CA GLU A 118 -14.35 -4.71 -2.61
C GLU A 118 -14.28 -6.14 -3.18
N PHE A 119 -13.08 -6.72 -3.21
CA PHE A 119 -12.90 -8.13 -3.59
C PHE A 119 -13.73 -9.06 -2.71
N ALA A 120 -13.63 -8.91 -1.37
CA ALA A 120 -14.33 -9.77 -0.42
C ALA A 120 -15.85 -9.75 -0.66
N GLN A 121 -16.42 -8.55 -0.79
CA GLN A 121 -17.84 -8.35 -0.99
C GLN A 121 -18.31 -8.96 -2.32
N GLU A 122 -17.61 -8.68 -3.42
CA GLU A 122 -18.00 -9.17 -4.74
C GLU A 122 -17.82 -10.69 -4.88
N PHE A 123 -16.67 -11.22 -4.44
CA PHE A 123 -16.36 -12.64 -4.49
C PHE A 123 -17.37 -13.45 -3.67
N SER A 124 -17.65 -13.02 -2.44
CA SER A 124 -18.58 -13.69 -1.57
C SER A 124 -20.02 -13.67 -2.11
N ALA A 125 -20.47 -12.52 -2.64
CA ALA A 125 -21.80 -12.40 -3.23
C ALA A 125 -22.01 -13.30 -4.46
N LYS A 126 -20.97 -13.48 -5.29
CA LYS A 126 -21.03 -14.32 -6.49
C LYS A 126 -20.89 -15.82 -6.20
N CYS A 127 -19.93 -16.18 -5.35
CA CYS A 127 -19.56 -17.58 -5.13
C CYS A 127 -20.20 -18.20 -3.88
N ASN A 128 -20.88 -17.41 -3.06
CA ASN A 128 -21.46 -17.84 -1.78
C ASN A 128 -20.41 -18.48 -0.83
N VAL A 129 -19.18 -17.94 -0.86
CA VAL A 129 -18.07 -18.38 -0.02
C VAL A 129 -17.91 -17.42 1.16
N PRO A 130 -17.73 -17.91 2.41
CA PRO A 130 -17.39 -17.06 3.55
C PRO A 130 -15.98 -16.48 3.39
N VAL A 131 -15.84 -15.18 3.63
CA VAL A 131 -14.57 -14.45 3.45
C VAL A 131 -14.17 -13.73 4.73
N TYR A 132 -12.91 -13.91 5.13
CA TYR A 132 -12.28 -13.21 6.24
C TYR A 132 -11.36 -12.09 5.75
N LEU A 133 -11.39 -10.95 6.42
CA LEU A 133 -10.38 -9.93 6.25
C LEU A 133 -9.19 -10.19 7.17
N TYR A 134 -7.98 -10.19 6.61
CA TYR A 134 -6.76 -10.45 7.38
C TYR A 134 -5.70 -9.35 7.24
N ALA A 135 -4.59 -9.48 7.97
CA ALA A 135 -3.47 -8.55 7.96
C ALA A 135 -3.90 -7.10 8.24
N LYS A 136 -3.60 -6.15 7.35
CA LYS A 136 -3.97 -4.74 7.55
C LYS A 136 -5.46 -4.46 7.31
N SER A 137 -6.17 -5.39 6.69
CA SER A 137 -7.62 -5.31 6.48
C SER A 137 -8.42 -5.93 7.63
N ALA A 138 -7.76 -6.62 8.56
CA ALA A 138 -8.42 -7.33 9.66
C ALA A 138 -9.33 -6.41 10.50
N THR A 139 -10.57 -6.84 10.70
CA THR A 139 -11.57 -6.15 11.54
C THR A 139 -11.37 -6.45 13.02
N ARG A 140 -10.72 -7.57 13.34
CA ARG A 140 -10.42 -8.02 14.70
C ARG A 140 -8.92 -8.30 14.87
N PRO A 141 -8.32 -8.01 16.04
CA PRO A 141 -6.89 -8.19 16.27
C PRO A 141 -6.38 -9.62 16.01
N GLU A 142 -7.17 -10.64 16.35
CA GLU A 142 -6.82 -12.04 16.17
C GLU A 142 -6.75 -12.47 14.69
N ARG A 143 -7.37 -11.72 13.77
CA ARG A 143 -7.38 -12.00 12.33
C ARG A 143 -6.19 -11.37 11.59
N VAL A 144 -5.34 -10.62 12.27
CA VAL A 144 -4.14 -10.03 11.64
C VAL A 144 -3.23 -11.14 11.10
N ASP A 145 -3.04 -12.21 11.87
CA ASP A 145 -2.24 -13.36 11.48
C ASP A 145 -3.09 -14.43 10.80
N LEU A 146 -2.76 -14.72 9.54
CA LEU A 146 -3.46 -15.73 8.73
C LEU A 146 -3.53 -17.12 9.38
N PRO A 147 -2.49 -17.62 10.08
CA PRO A 147 -2.57 -18.90 10.79
C PRO A 147 -3.70 -18.99 11.80
N ASN A 148 -4.09 -17.89 12.46
CA ASN A 148 -5.19 -17.90 13.43
C ASN A 148 -6.56 -18.10 12.76
N ILE A 149 -6.70 -17.58 11.54
CA ILE A 149 -7.91 -17.78 10.72
C ILE A 149 -7.95 -19.22 10.20
N ARG A 150 -6.80 -19.75 9.75
CA ARG A 150 -6.67 -21.12 9.24
C ARG A 150 -6.69 -22.20 10.32
N GLU A 151 -6.78 -21.84 11.60
CA GLU A 151 -6.81 -22.81 12.69
C GLU A 151 -8.03 -23.72 12.57
N GLY A 152 -7.78 -25.03 12.45
CA GLY A 152 -8.79 -26.04 12.16
C GLY A 152 -8.89 -26.40 10.68
N GLU A 153 -8.21 -25.68 9.78
CA GLU A 153 -8.22 -25.94 8.33
C GLU A 153 -9.64 -26.00 7.75
N PHE A 154 -9.84 -26.70 6.63
CA PHE A 154 -11.17 -26.89 6.03
C PHE A 154 -12.11 -27.68 6.94
N GLU A 155 -11.65 -28.79 7.51
CA GLU A 155 -12.46 -29.72 8.29
C GLU A 155 -12.97 -29.10 9.59
N GLY A 156 -12.09 -28.48 10.37
CA GLY A 156 -12.45 -27.85 11.64
C GLY A 156 -13.30 -26.59 11.46
N LEU A 157 -13.03 -25.78 10.43
CA LEU A 157 -13.86 -24.60 10.14
C LEU A 157 -15.29 -24.99 9.72
N SER A 158 -15.48 -26.17 9.13
CA SER A 158 -16.83 -26.65 8.77
C SER A 158 -17.76 -26.86 9.97
N GLU A 159 -17.19 -27.14 11.14
CA GLU A 159 -17.91 -27.32 12.39
C GLU A 159 -18.06 -26.02 13.18
N LEU A 160 -17.09 -25.10 13.06
CA LEU A 160 -17.00 -23.88 13.86
C LEU A 160 -17.76 -22.69 13.26
N ILE A 161 -17.81 -22.54 11.94
CA ILE A 161 -18.49 -21.41 11.31
C ILE A 161 -20.00 -21.51 11.53
N GLY A 162 -20.59 -20.47 12.14
CA GLY A 162 -22.01 -20.43 12.49
C GLY A 162 -22.37 -21.10 13.82
N THR A 163 -21.41 -21.74 14.49
CA THR A 163 -21.56 -22.27 15.86
C THR A 163 -20.76 -21.45 16.88
N ASP A 164 -19.54 -21.02 16.52
CA ASP A 164 -18.71 -20.13 17.31
C ASP A 164 -18.67 -18.72 16.69
N PRO A 165 -19.28 -17.71 17.35
CA PRO A 165 -19.25 -16.31 16.88
C PRO A 165 -17.84 -15.70 16.74
N ALA A 166 -16.82 -16.30 17.36
CA ALA A 166 -15.43 -15.89 17.15
C ALA A 166 -14.96 -16.19 15.71
N LYS A 167 -15.48 -17.26 15.11
CA LYS A 167 -15.13 -17.76 13.79
C LYS A 167 -16.09 -17.27 12.68
N ASP A 168 -17.05 -16.40 12.97
CA ASP A 168 -17.94 -15.83 11.94
C ASP A 168 -17.16 -15.01 10.88
N PRO A 169 -17.42 -15.18 9.58
CA PRO A 169 -16.73 -14.44 8.52
C PRO A 169 -17.06 -12.94 8.53
N ASP A 170 -16.22 -12.14 7.85
CA ASP A 170 -16.47 -10.71 7.66
C ASP A 170 -17.49 -10.46 6.54
N TYR A 171 -17.46 -11.30 5.50
CA TYR A 171 -18.40 -11.26 4.38
C TYR A 171 -18.93 -12.66 4.07
N GLY A 172 -20.17 -12.72 3.58
CA GLY A 172 -20.76 -13.97 3.11
C GLY A 172 -21.60 -14.71 4.14
N PRO A 173 -21.95 -15.97 3.84
CA PRO A 173 -22.78 -16.77 4.73
C PRO A 173 -21.99 -17.17 5.99
N ASN A 174 -22.66 -17.21 7.15
CA ASN A 174 -22.13 -17.83 8.38
C ASN A 174 -22.18 -19.37 8.28
N LYS A 175 -21.66 -19.92 7.18
CA LYS A 175 -21.53 -21.35 6.93
C LYS A 175 -20.41 -21.57 5.93
N ILE A 176 -19.61 -22.62 6.13
CA ILE A 176 -18.57 -23.00 5.17
C ILE A 176 -19.17 -23.38 3.81
N HIS A 177 -18.46 -23.07 2.71
CA HIS A 177 -18.85 -23.57 1.40
C HIS A 177 -18.55 -25.07 1.30
N PRO A 178 -19.50 -25.92 0.83
CA PRO A 178 -19.40 -27.38 0.94
C PRO A 178 -18.18 -27.99 0.26
N THR A 179 -17.72 -27.40 -0.85
CA THR A 179 -16.55 -27.89 -1.61
C THR A 179 -15.39 -26.91 -1.67
N ALA A 180 -15.65 -25.62 -1.39
CA ALA A 180 -14.69 -24.55 -1.64
C ALA A 180 -14.13 -23.94 -0.35
N GLY A 181 -14.69 -24.30 0.81
CA GLY A 181 -14.18 -23.86 2.10
C GLY A 181 -14.46 -22.39 2.40
N ALA A 182 -13.44 -21.71 2.92
CA ALA A 182 -13.45 -20.29 3.25
C ALA A 182 -12.21 -19.59 2.69
N THR A 183 -12.29 -18.30 2.41
CA THR A 183 -11.19 -17.52 1.82
C THR A 183 -10.75 -16.40 2.76
N ALA A 184 -9.44 -16.16 2.87
CA ALA A 184 -8.93 -14.92 3.46
C ALA A 184 -8.57 -13.91 2.36
N THR A 185 -8.85 -12.63 2.57
CA THR A 185 -8.35 -11.55 1.71
C THR A 185 -7.91 -10.37 2.54
N GLY A 186 -6.96 -9.59 2.03
CA GLY A 186 -6.46 -8.46 2.79
C GLY A 186 -5.30 -7.76 2.15
N ALA A 187 -5.02 -6.56 2.67
CA ALA A 187 -3.85 -5.81 2.31
C ALA A 187 -2.69 -6.14 3.24
N ARG A 188 -1.50 -6.31 2.68
CA ARG A 188 -0.28 -6.47 3.46
C ARG A 188 0.91 -5.81 2.79
N ASN A 189 1.97 -5.62 3.58
CA ASN A 189 3.27 -5.30 3.04
C ASN A 189 3.83 -6.48 2.24
N PHE A 190 4.85 -6.20 1.42
CA PHE A 190 5.61 -7.23 0.73
C PHE A 190 6.16 -8.25 1.75
N LEU A 191 6.03 -9.53 1.42
CA LEU A 191 6.44 -10.67 2.24
C LEU A 191 7.40 -11.51 1.41
N ILE A 192 8.46 -12.00 2.03
CA ILE A 192 9.39 -12.93 1.37
C ILE A 192 9.14 -14.32 1.96
N ALA A 193 8.69 -15.25 1.13
CA ALA A 193 8.64 -16.66 1.46
C ALA A 193 9.99 -17.28 1.09
N ILE A 194 10.66 -17.87 2.08
CA ILE A 194 12.01 -18.40 1.94
C ILE A 194 12.16 -19.68 2.75
N ASN A 195 12.73 -20.69 2.11
CA ASN A 195 12.91 -22.01 2.67
C ASN A 195 14.40 -22.35 2.76
N PHE A 196 14.77 -23.08 3.80
CA PHE A 196 16.13 -23.58 4.00
C PHE A 196 16.08 -25.11 4.08
N ASN A 197 16.61 -25.78 3.05
CA ASN A 197 16.69 -27.24 3.03
C ASN A 197 17.89 -27.67 3.87
N LEU A 198 17.69 -28.67 4.73
CA LEU A 198 18.70 -29.19 5.63
C LEU A 198 19.29 -30.48 5.07
N SER A 199 20.54 -30.78 5.41
CA SER A 199 21.24 -32.02 5.03
C SER A 199 20.72 -33.29 5.73
N THR A 200 19.54 -33.24 6.35
CA THR A 200 18.95 -34.32 7.17
C THR A 200 17.51 -34.51 6.77
N THR A 201 16.99 -35.73 6.89
CA THR A 201 15.56 -36.06 6.75
C THR A 201 14.80 -35.94 8.07
N ASN A 202 15.49 -35.61 9.17
CA ASN A 202 14.85 -35.49 10.48
C ASN A 202 14.08 -34.17 10.60
N VAL A 203 12.76 -34.23 10.40
CA VAL A 203 11.85 -33.08 10.52
C VAL A 203 11.91 -32.38 11.89
N GLU A 204 12.26 -33.09 12.96
CA GLU A 204 12.39 -32.48 14.30
C GLU A 204 13.52 -31.45 14.33
N VAL A 205 14.59 -31.66 13.55
CA VAL A 205 15.67 -30.65 13.42
C VAL A 205 15.13 -29.39 12.74
N ALA A 206 14.32 -29.54 11.69
CA ALA A 206 13.69 -28.40 11.00
C ALA A 206 12.70 -27.67 11.91
N LYS A 207 11.90 -28.39 12.70
CA LYS A 207 10.98 -27.78 13.69
C LYS A 207 11.75 -26.97 14.73
N VAL A 208 12.82 -27.50 15.31
CA VAL A 208 13.66 -26.76 16.27
C VAL A 208 14.27 -25.51 15.63
N CYS A 209 14.75 -25.61 14.38
CA CYS A 209 15.28 -24.45 13.66
C CYS A 209 14.20 -23.39 13.39
N ALA A 210 12.99 -23.80 13.00
CA ALA A 210 11.86 -22.89 12.81
C ALA A 210 11.46 -22.20 14.12
N ASP A 211 11.43 -22.94 15.23
CA ASP A 211 11.14 -22.44 16.57
C ASP A 211 12.20 -21.43 17.04
N ALA A 212 13.45 -21.58 16.64
CA ALA A 212 14.50 -20.62 17.01
C ALA A 212 14.33 -19.25 16.32
N VAL A 213 13.67 -19.19 15.17
CA VAL A 213 13.54 -17.96 14.38
C VAL A 213 12.15 -17.35 14.37
N ARG A 214 11.07 -18.12 14.59
CA ARG A 214 9.71 -17.59 14.52
C ARG A 214 9.34 -16.74 15.74
N ALA A 215 8.52 -15.72 15.51
CA ALA A 215 8.14 -14.75 16.54
C ALA A 215 7.38 -15.39 17.72
N THR A 216 6.54 -16.39 17.45
CA THR A 216 5.65 -17.02 18.45
C THR A 216 6.40 -17.79 19.53
N THR A 217 7.65 -18.17 19.29
CA THR A 217 8.53 -18.86 20.24
C THR A 217 9.62 -17.95 20.81
N GLY A 218 9.53 -16.64 20.58
CA GLY A 218 10.50 -15.66 21.06
C GLY A 218 11.70 -15.44 20.13
N GLY A 219 11.64 -15.93 18.89
CA GLY A 219 12.63 -15.64 17.85
C GLY A 219 12.51 -14.21 17.29
N PHE A 220 12.75 -14.05 15.99
CA PHE A 220 12.69 -12.75 15.35
C PHE A 220 11.24 -12.24 15.22
N VAL A 221 11.05 -10.94 15.48
CA VAL A 221 9.80 -10.26 15.13
C VAL A 221 9.55 -10.35 13.62
N ASN A 222 8.29 -10.44 13.22
CA ASN A 222 7.86 -10.50 11.82
C ASN A 222 8.28 -11.77 11.06
N VAL A 223 8.70 -12.82 11.76
CA VAL A 223 9.00 -14.14 11.17
C VAL A 223 7.95 -15.15 11.59
N GLN A 224 7.35 -15.80 10.61
CA GLN A 224 6.54 -17.00 10.80
C GLN A 224 7.30 -18.18 10.19
N GLY A 225 7.18 -19.37 10.77
CA GLY A 225 7.97 -20.50 10.29
C GLY A 225 7.48 -21.85 10.79
N ILE A 226 7.69 -22.87 9.96
CA ILE A 226 7.37 -24.28 10.23
C ILE A 226 8.50 -25.18 9.73
N GLY A 227 8.62 -26.36 10.33
CA GLY A 227 9.51 -27.43 9.86
C GLY A 227 8.71 -28.47 9.07
N LEU A 228 9.17 -28.81 7.88
CA LEU A 228 8.50 -29.69 6.93
C LEU A 228 9.43 -30.85 6.53
N ASP A 229 8.84 -31.99 6.17
CA ASP A 229 9.55 -33.11 5.57
C ASP A 229 9.31 -33.10 4.06
N LEU A 230 10.37 -33.23 3.27
CA LEU A 230 10.29 -33.29 1.81
C LEU A 230 10.81 -34.65 1.32
N PRO A 231 9.95 -35.69 1.31
CA PRO A 231 10.34 -37.03 0.86
C PRO A 231 10.91 -37.05 -0.55
N ALA A 232 10.36 -36.23 -1.46
CA ALA A 232 10.81 -36.15 -2.85
C ALA A 232 12.25 -35.63 -2.99
N LYS A 233 12.67 -34.72 -2.09
CA LYS A 233 14.03 -34.17 -2.04
C LYS A 233 14.94 -34.91 -1.03
N ASN A 234 14.40 -35.90 -0.30
CA ASN A 234 15.08 -36.64 0.76
C ASN A 234 15.76 -35.72 1.79
N CYS A 235 15.03 -34.67 2.23
CA CYS A 235 15.50 -33.68 3.20
C CYS A 235 14.35 -33.08 4.03
N ALA A 236 14.68 -32.53 5.18
CA ALA A 236 13.81 -31.67 5.98
C ALA A 236 14.03 -30.21 5.59
N GLN A 237 12.98 -29.39 5.68
CA GLN A 237 12.98 -28.00 5.26
C GLN A 237 12.47 -27.08 6.38
N VAL A 238 13.17 -25.96 6.59
CA VAL A 238 12.68 -24.86 7.42
C VAL A 238 11.99 -23.86 6.49
N SER A 239 10.65 -23.83 6.50
CA SER A 239 9.85 -22.94 5.65
C SER A 239 9.48 -21.68 6.41
N LEU A 240 9.88 -20.51 5.93
CA LEU A 240 9.72 -19.23 6.62
C LEU A 240 8.98 -18.19 5.77
N ASN A 241 8.22 -17.34 6.47
CA ASN A 241 7.65 -16.11 5.94
C ASN A 241 8.22 -14.90 6.67
N LEU A 242 8.96 -14.06 5.96
CA LEU A 242 9.43 -12.75 6.41
C LEU A 242 8.36 -11.70 6.08
N THR A 243 7.49 -11.41 7.05
CA THR A 243 6.34 -10.51 6.84
C THR A 243 6.74 -9.02 6.73
N HIS A 244 7.94 -8.66 7.21
CA HIS A 244 8.51 -7.30 7.12
C HIS A 244 10.01 -7.36 6.79
N PRO A 245 10.38 -7.68 5.53
CA PRO A 245 11.76 -7.96 5.12
C PRO A 245 12.73 -6.76 5.24
N LYS A 246 12.21 -5.52 5.33
CA LYS A 246 13.00 -4.32 5.64
C LYS A 246 13.47 -4.26 7.10
N ARG A 247 12.78 -4.95 8.01
CA ARG A 247 13.10 -4.98 9.46
C ARG A 247 13.86 -6.24 9.84
N THR A 248 13.41 -7.39 9.36
CA THR A 248 14.06 -8.68 9.59
C THR A 248 14.57 -9.21 8.27
N LYS A 249 15.89 -9.30 8.11
CA LYS A 249 16.55 -9.53 6.82
C LYS A 249 16.83 -11.02 6.60
N ILE A 250 16.88 -11.43 5.32
CA ILE A 250 17.13 -12.83 4.92
C ILE A 250 18.38 -13.42 5.59
N HIS A 251 19.50 -12.71 5.56
CA HIS A 251 20.76 -13.22 6.11
C HIS A 251 20.70 -13.40 7.63
N GLN A 252 19.93 -12.58 8.36
CA GLN A 252 19.82 -12.70 9.82
C GLN A 252 19.14 -14.01 10.23
N VAL A 253 18.03 -14.36 9.55
CA VAL A 253 17.32 -15.62 9.82
C VAL A 253 18.12 -16.82 9.32
N LEU A 254 18.77 -16.72 8.16
CA LEU A 254 19.61 -17.79 7.60
C LEU A 254 20.77 -18.14 8.54
N GLU A 255 21.47 -17.16 9.08
CA GLU A 255 22.59 -17.41 10.00
C GLU A 255 22.15 -18.07 11.31
N VAL A 256 20.98 -17.71 11.85
CA VAL A 256 20.43 -18.40 13.03
C VAL A 256 20.05 -19.84 12.69
N VAL A 257 19.36 -20.08 11.58
CA VAL A 257 19.00 -21.45 11.15
C VAL A 257 20.26 -22.30 10.91
N ARG A 258 21.31 -21.75 10.29
CA ARG A 258 22.60 -22.44 10.12
C ARG A 258 23.22 -22.83 11.45
N ASN A 259 23.25 -21.91 12.41
CA ASN A 259 23.82 -22.17 13.72
C ASN A 259 23.03 -23.21 14.50
N GLU A 260 21.70 -23.15 14.45
CA GLU A 260 20.82 -24.12 15.12
C GLU A 260 20.92 -25.50 14.49
N ALA A 261 20.86 -25.61 13.16
CA ALA A 261 21.02 -26.89 12.46
C ALA A 261 22.35 -27.57 12.79
N LYS A 262 23.43 -26.78 12.89
CA LYS A 262 24.78 -27.26 13.21
C LYS A 262 24.86 -27.95 14.57
N ARG A 263 24.04 -27.54 15.55
CA ARG A 263 23.97 -28.19 16.88
C ARG A 263 23.48 -29.64 16.80
N PHE A 264 22.76 -29.98 15.74
CA PHE A 264 22.24 -31.32 15.46
C PHE A 264 23.06 -32.07 14.39
N GLY A 265 24.23 -31.55 14.01
CA GLY A 265 25.07 -32.13 12.95
C GLY A 265 24.49 -31.96 11.54
N ALA A 266 23.49 -31.11 11.37
CA ALA A 266 22.91 -30.77 10.07
C ALA A 266 23.44 -29.42 9.55
N THR A 267 23.34 -29.22 8.24
CA THR A 267 23.68 -27.94 7.60
C THR A 267 22.58 -27.52 6.64
N VAL A 268 22.43 -26.21 6.41
CA VAL A 268 21.59 -25.71 5.30
C VAL A 268 22.32 -26.00 3.98
N VAL A 269 21.73 -26.83 3.13
CA VAL A 269 22.32 -27.24 1.84
C VAL A 269 21.83 -26.39 0.68
N GLU A 270 20.63 -25.82 0.82
CA GLU A 270 19.97 -25.03 -0.22
C GLU A 270 19.09 -23.96 0.43
N THR A 271 19.00 -22.81 -0.23
CA THR A 271 18.06 -21.75 0.11
C THR A 271 17.16 -21.53 -1.09
N GLU A 272 15.87 -21.74 -0.89
CA GLU A 272 14.84 -21.65 -1.92
C GLU A 272 14.00 -20.40 -1.63
N ILE A 273 13.94 -19.49 -2.59
CA ILE A 273 13.02 -18.34 -2.56
C ILE A 273 11.76 -18.80 -3.27
N VAL A 274 10.61 -18.65 -2.61
CA VAL A 274 9.30 -19.00 -3.14
C VAL A 274 8.69 -17.71 -3.71
N GLY A 275 8.58 -17.65 -5.03
CA GLY A 275 8.05 -16.56 -5.81
C GLY A 275 9.06 -15.43 -6.02
N MET A 276 8.54 -14.20 -6.06
CA MET A 276 9.33 -13.01 -6.36
C MET A 276 10.00 -12.45 -5.10
N VAL A 277 11.22 -11.92 -5.26
CA VAL A 277 11.97 -11.25 -4.20
C VAL A 277 12.31 -9.82 -4.60
N PRO A 278 12.17 -8.83 -3.69
CA PRO A 278 12.48 -7.46 -4.01
C PRO A 278 13.99 -7.24 -3.97
N LEU A 279 14.50 -6.43 -4.90
CA LEU A 279 15.94 -6.22 -5.07
C LEU A 279 16.64 -5.78 -3.77
N PHE A 280 16.02 -4.90 -2.97
CA PHE A 280 16.63 -4.43 -1.72
C PHE A 280 16.97 -5.58 -0.76
N ALA A 281 16.17 -6.67 -0.74
CA ALA A 281 16.40 -7.78 0.16
C ALA A 281 17.62 -8.62 -0.27
N LEU A 282 17.84 -8.76 -1.58
CA LEU A 282 19.03 -9.39 -2.13
C LEU A 282 20.27 -8.54 -1.86
N LEU A 283 20.19 -7.23 -2.07
CA LEU A 283 21.30 -6.31 -1.80
C LEU A 283 21.68 -6.28 -0.32
N ASP A 284 20.69 -6.35 0.57
CA ASP A 284 20.95 -6.43 2.01
C ASP A 284 21.71 -7.70 2.40
N ALA A 285 21.35 -8.86 1.83
CA ALA A 285 22.10 -10.10 2.04
C ALA A 285 23.51 -10.03 1.44
N LEU A 286 23.64 -9.52 0.22
CA LEU A 286 24.91 -9.37 -0.46
C LEU A 286 25.86 -8.45 0.32
N ARG A 287 25.36 -7.30 0.78
CA ARG A 287 26.14 -6.36 1.62
C ARG A 287 26.61 -7.00 2.92
N TYR A 288 25.78 -7.84 3.54
CA TYR A 288 26.15 -8.53 4.78
C TYR A 288 27.32 -9.51 4.56
N TYR A 289 27.24 -10.35 3.51
CA TYR A 289 28.24 -11.38 3.26
C TYR A 289 29.51 -10.86 2.58
N LEU A 290 29.40 -9.89 1.67
CA LEU A 290 30.55 -9.36 0.93
C LEU A 290 31.20 -8.14 1.59
N GLN A 291 30.49 -7.46 2.49
CA GLN A 291 30.94 -6.23 3.17
C GLN A 291 31.59 -5.20 2.23
N PRO A 292 30.96 -4.87 1.08
CA PRO A 292 31.55 -3.93 0.14
C PRO A 292 31.65 -2.54 0.77
N GLU A 293 32.78 -1.86 0.59
CA GLU A 293 32.97 -0.49 1.07
C GLU A 293 31.97 0.48 0.43
N LYS A 294 31.67 0.26 -0.86
CA LYS A 294 30.76 1.08 -1.66
C LYS A 294 29.93 0.17 -2.56
N LEU A 295 28.68 -0.09 -2.16
CA LEU A 295 27.69 -0.72 -3.02
C LEU A 295 26.30 -0.15 -2.73
N ASP A 296 25.79 0.59 -3.69
CA ASP A 296 24.41 1.08 -3.71
C ASP A 296 23.73 0.74 -5.04
N GLU A 297 22.43 1.05 -5.12
CA GLU A 297 21.60 0.69 -6.28
C GLU A 297 22.10 1.35 -7.58
N SER A 298 22.78 2.51 -7.51
CA SER A 298 23.36 3.16 -8.69
C SER A 298 24.53 2.39 -9.29
N MET A 299 25.07 1.41 -8.56
CA MET A 299 26.15 0.55 -9.05
C MET A 299 25.61 -0.73 -9.71
N ILE A 300 24.29 -0.88 -9.85
CA ILE A 300 23.64 -2.05 -10.46
C ILE A 300 23.22 -1.70 -11.89
N LEU A 301 24.00 -2.17 -12.87
CA LEU A 301 23.81 -1.85 -14.29
C LEU A 301 22.40 -2.18 -14.78
N ASP A 302 21.84 -3.31 -14.35
CA ASP A 302 20.53 -3.82 -14.80
C ASP A 302 19.37 -2.87 -14.48
N LEU A 303 19.48 -2.08 -13.41
CA LEU A 303 18.48 -1.07 -13.05
C LEU A 303 18.37 0.07 -14.08
N TYR A 304 19.41 0.29 -14.90
CA TYR A 304 19.42 1.37 -15.89
C TYR A 304 18.67 1.04 -17.18
N TYR A 305 18.59 -0.25 -17.55
CA TYR A 305 18.04 -0.65 -18.85
C TYR A 305 16.84 -1.61 -18.75
N LEU A 306 16.64 -2.32 -17.64
CA LEU A 306 15.42 -3.10 -17.38
C LEU A 306 14.25 -2.22 -16.91
N GLY A 307 14.52 -1.02 -16.37
CA GLY A 307 13.51 -0.05 -15.95
C GLY A 307 12.84 0.74 -17.08
N GLY A 308 13.12 0.41 -18.35
CA GLY A 308 12.53 1.10 -19.51
C GLY A 308 12.91 2.57 -19.57
N ALA A 309 14.21 2.88 -19.69
CA ALA A 309 14.76 4.19 -20.05
C ALA A 309 14.01 5.42 -19.46
N GLN A 310 13.71 5.37 -18.16
CA GLN A 310 13.72 6.56 -17.33
C GLN A 310 14.79 6.36 -16.27
N ASP A 311 15.62 7.38 -16.10
CA ASP A 311 16.76 7.39 -15.21
C ASP A 311 16.32 6.95 -13.80
N PRO A 312 16.81 5.81 -13.25
CA PRO A 312 16.44 5.34 -11.91
C PRO A 312 16.80 6.34 -10.79
N THR A 313 17.47 7.44 -11.14
CA THR A 313 17.83 8.54 -10.24
C THR A 313 16.74 9.58 -10.03
N LYS A 314 15.68 9.64 -10.85
CA LYS A 314 14.68 10.70 -10.70
C LYS A 314 13.60 10.29 -9.70
N LYS A 315 13.97 10.30 -8.41
CA LYS A 315 13.01 10.27 -7.30
C LYS A 315 11.92 11.29 -7.58
N THR A 316 10.65 10.90 -7.43
CA THR A 316 9.57 11.88 -7.34
C THR A 316 9.81 12.76 -6.12
N PHE A 317 9.22 13.94 -6.05
CA PHE A 317 9.39 14.80 -4.87
C PHE A 317 8.91 14.12 -3.58
N THR A 318 7.97 13.18 -3.66
CA THR A 318 7.46 12.41 -2.52
C THR A 318 8.38 11.26 -2.09
N GLU A 319 9.23 10.77 -2.98
CA GLU A 319 10.26 9.75 -2.69
C GLU A 319 11.57 10.37 -2.15
N MET A 320 11.76 11.67 -2.35
CA MET A 320 12.88 12.41 -1.80
C MET A 320 12.78 12.53 -0.27
N SER A 321 13.91 12.44 0.42
CA SER A 321 14.01 12.90 1.80
C SER A 321 13.71 14.40 1.90
N MET A 322 13.30 14.88 3.08
CA MET A 322 13.08 16.32 3.30
C MET A 322 14.31 17.17 2.93
N ILE A 323 15.52 16.61 3.13
CA ILE A 323 16.78 17.26 2.75
C ILE A 323 16.90 17.36 1.23
N GLU A 324 16.62 16.27 0.51
CA GLU A 324 16.67 16.24 -0.95
C GLU A 324 15.63 17.18 -1.57
N PHE A 325 14.38 17.13 -1.12
CA PHE A 325 13.33 18.03 -1.58
C PHE A 325 13.66 19.50 -1.29
N GLY A 326 14.09 19.81 -0.06
CA GLY A 326 14.53 21.17 0.31
C GLY A 326 15.71 21.66 -0.53
N ASN A 327 16.63 20.76 -0.89
CA ASN A 327 17.72 21.07 -1.81
C ASN A 327 17.24 21.32 -3.24
N GLN A 328 16.17 20.68 -3.71
CA GLN A 328 15.56 20.99 -5.01
C GLN A 328 14.88 22.36 -4.99
N VAL A 329 14.08 22.66 -3.97
CA VAL A 329 13.38 23.95 -3.80
C VAL A 329 14.36 25.13 -3.77
N ARG A 330 15.55 24.96 -3.19
CA ARG A 330 16.57 26.03 -3.12
C ARG A 330 17.27 26.29 -4.46
N ARG A 331 17.22 25.38 -5.43
CA ARG A 331 17.95 25.54 -6.71
C ARG A 331 17.36 26.70 -7.50
N ALA A 332 18.20 27.38 -8.28
CA ALA A 332 17.77 28.41 -9.24
C ALA A 332 17.12 27.77 -10.48
N ARG A 333 16.02 27.05 -10.27
CA ARG A 333 15.16 26.43 -11.29
C ARG A 333 13.70 26.76 -10.97
N ALA A 334 12.83 26.64 -11.96
CA ALA A 334 11.42 27.03 -11.81
C ALA A 334 10.57 25.99 -11.02
N THR A 335 11.00 24.74 -10.99
CA THR A 335 10.34 23.62 -10.29
C THR A 335 11.34 22.81 -9.45
N PRO A 336 10.96 22.31 -8.26
CA PRO A 336 9.70 22.53 -7.56
C PRO A 336 9.59 23.96 -7.01
N GLY A 337 8.39 24.53 -7.09
CA GLY A 337 8.11 25.93 -6.79
C GLY A 337 7.22 26.15 -5.56
N GLY A 338 6.65 27.35 -5.45
CA GLY A 338 5.79 27.73 -4.33
C GLY A 338 4.52 26.88 -4.19
N GLY A 339 3.92 26.47 -5.30
CA GLY A 339 2.75 25.58 -5.30
C GLY A 339 3.07 24.19 -4.75
N SER A 340 4.19 23.61 -5.19
CA SER A 340 4.71 22.32 -4.73
C SER A 340 5.01 22.35 -3.22
N VAL A 341 5.60 23.45 -2.72
CA VAL A 341 5.85 23.64 -1.28
C VAL A 341 4.55 23.84 -0.50
N ALA A 342 3.57 24.58 -1.03
CA ALA A 342 2.26 24.74 -0.41
C ALA A 342 1.55 23.38 -0.24
N ALA A 343 1.58 22.53 -1.27
CA ALA A 343 1.04 21.17 -1.21
C ALA A 343 1.76 20.30 -0.16
N ALA A 344 3.10 20.38 -0.10
CA ALA A 344 3.90 19.66 0.91
C ALA A 344 3.53 20.09 2.34
N ILE A 345 3.44 21.40 2.61
CA ILE A 345 3.01 21.94 3.91
C ILE A 345 1.60 21.46 4.26
N GLY A 346 0.67 21.50 3.29
CA GLY A 346 -0.70 21.01 3.46
C GLY A 346 -0.71 19.53 3.85
N SER A 347 0.10 18.71 3.19
CA SER A 347 0.20 17.27 3.50
C SER A 347 0.70 17.01 4.93
N PHE A 348 1.68 17.79 5.42
CA PHE A 348 2.14 17.67 6.80
C PHE A 348 1.08 18.15 7.80
N GLY A 349 0.34 19.21 7.47
CA GLY A 349 -0.80 19.66 8.25
C GLY A 349 -1.88 18.58 8.38
N ALA A 350 -2.29 17.95 7.28
CA ALA A 350 -3.23 16.83 7.28
C ALA A 350 -2.69 15.62 8.06
N GLY A 351 -1.39 15.31 7.93
CA GLY A 351 -0.73 14.24 8.68
C GLY A 351 -0.75 14.45 10.21
N LEU A 352 -0.62 15.70 10.68
CA LEU A 352 -0.79 16.02 12.10
C LEU A 352 -2.23 15.78 12.56
N VAL A 353 -3.24 16.11 11.74
CA VAL A 353 -4.64 15.78 12.08
C VAL A 353 -4.85 14.27 12.18
N CYS A 354 -4.28 13.49 11.25
CA CYS A 354 -4.29 12.03 11.34
C CYS A 354 -3.62 11.53 12.63
N MET A 355 -2.51 12.13 13.05
CA MET A 355 -1.83 11.78 14.31
C MET A 355 -2.73 12.05 15.52
N VAL A 356 -3.29 13.26 15.64
CA VAL A 356 -4.15 13.64 16.79
C VAL A 356 -5.38 12.73 16.88
N THR A 357 -6.07 12.52 15.75
CA THR A 357 -7.23 11.61 15.69
C THR A 357 -6.86 10.16 15.99
N GLY A 358 -5.69 9.70 15.53
CA GLY A 358 -5.16 8.36 15.83
C GLY A 358 -4.86 8.14 17.31
N LEU A 359 -4.26 9.13 17.97
CA LEU A 359 -4.02 9.13 19.42
C LEU A 359 -5.32 9.20 20.24
N SER A 360 -6.46 9.47 19.59
CA SER A 360 -7.80 9.45 20.16
C SER A 360 -8.57 8.16 19.90
N LEU A 361 -7.98 7.12 19.30
CA LEU A 361 -8.66 5.84 19.06
C LEU A 361 -8.53 4.84 20.21
N SER A 362 -7.62 5.10 21.15
CA SER A 362 -7.25 4.15 22.22
C SER A 362 -7.33 4.79 23.60
N GLY A 363 -7.94 4.08 24.55
CA GLY A 363 -8.07 4.50 25.95
C GLY A 363 -9.51 4.73 26.37
N ARG A 364 -9.81 4.45 27.66
CA ARG A 364 -11.18 4.44 28.20
C ARG A 364 -11.93 5.76 27.99
N ARG A 365 -11.21 6.90 28.00
CA ARG A 365 -11.78 8.24 27.84
C ARG A 365 -12.27 8.57 26.42
N PHE A 366 -11.87 7.79 25.41
CA PHE A 366 -12.21 8.08 24.01
C PHE A 366 -13.19 7.10 23.37
N VAL A 367 -13.70 6.13 24.14
CA VAL A 367 -14.62 5.09 23.63
C VAL A 367 -15.82 5.71 22.92
N ALA A 368 -16.38 6.80 23.47
CA ALA A 368 -17.56 7.47 22.92
C ALA A 368 -17.31 8.25 21.63
N ILE A 369 -16.05 8.62 21.33
CA ILE A 369 -15.70 9.41 20.13
C ILE A 369 -14.88 8.60 19.11
N LYS A 370 -14.65 7.31 19.37
CA LYS A 370 -13.72 6.49 18.58
C LYS A 370 -14.12 6.41 17.11
N GLU A 371 -15.39 6.18 16.82
CA GLU A 371 -15.91 6.09 15.44
C GLU A 371 -15.79 7.45 14.72
N GLU A 372 -16.23 8.54 15.37
CA GLU A 372 -16.08 9.91 14.86
C GLU A 372 -14.61 10.27 14.56
N MET A 373 -13.68 9.91 15.46
CA MET A 373 -12.25 10.15 15.26
C MET A 373 -11.67 9.29 14.13
N LEU A 374 -12.17 8.07 13.93
CA LEU A 374 -11.74 7.20 12.83
C LEU A 374 -12.18 7.76 11.48
N GLU A 375 -13.40 8.26 11.37
CA GLU A 375 -13.93 8.92 10.17
C GLU A 375 -13.08 10.14 9.80
N HIS A 376 -12.80 11.02 10.76
CA HIS A 376 -11.93 12.18 10.53
C HIS A 376 -10.50 11.79 10.19
N ARG A 377 -9.96 10.72 10.79
CA ARG A 377 -8.64 10.19 10.44
C ARG A 377 -8.59 9.72 8.99
N HIS A 378 -9.59 8.97 8.54
CA HIS A 378 -9.64 8.47 7.15
C HIS A 378 -9.81 9.61 6.14
N ALA A 379 -10.68 10.59 6.44
CA ALA A 379 -10.85 11.76 5.59
C ALA A 379 -9.55 12.57 5.46
N CYS A 380 -8.85 12.83 6.56
CA CYS A 380 -7.55 13.51 6.50
C CYS A 380 -6.45 12.67 5.85
N GLU A 381 -6.47 11.35 5.96
CA GLU A 381 -5.49 10.49 5.28
C GLU A 381 -5.68 10.52 3.76
N LEU A 382 -6.93 10.61 3.29
CA LEU A 382 -7.26 10.86 1.89
C LEU A 382 -6.74 12.24 1.44
N ASP A 383 -7.08 13.31 2.16
CA ASP A 383 -6.59 14.66 1.86
C ASP A 383 -5.06 14.72 1.83
N ARG A 384 -4.40 14.05 2.79
CA ARG A 384 -2.94 13.94 2.86
C ARG A 384 -2.36 13.27 1.63
N GLY A 385 -2.95 12.16 1.19
CA GLY A 385 -2.53 11.44 -0.02
C GLY A 385 -2.66 12.30 -1.28
N ILE A 386 -3.78 13.01 -1.41
CA ILE A 386 -4.02 13.91 -2.55
C ILE A 386 -3.03 15.09 -2.51
N LEU A 387 -2.82 15.71 -1.36
CA LEU A 387 -1.86 16.81 -1.20
C LEU A 387 -0.42 16.39 -1.52
N MET A 388 -0.03 15.15 -1.22
CA MET A 388 1.28 14.62 -1.62
C MET A 388 1.42 14.47 -3.12
N ASP A 389 0.38 13.97 -3.79
CA ASP A 389 0.34 13.83 -5.25
C ASP A 389 0.36 15.20 -5.97
N LEU A 390 -0.27 16.21 -5.36
CA LEU A 390 -0.27 17.59 -5.87
C LEU A 390 1.12 18.26 -5.85
N ILE A 391 2.10 17.75 -5.07
CA ILE A 391 3.48 18.26 -5.07
C ILE A 391 4.12 18.08 -6.45
N GLU A 392 3.96 16.89 -7.04
CA GLU A 392 4.50 16.58 -8.37
C GLU A 392 3.67 17.25 -9.46
N LYS A 393 2.33 17.15 -9.36
CA LYS A 393 1.41 17.73 -10.35
C LYS A 393 1.57 19.23 -10.54
N ASP A 394 1.97 19.97 -9.50
CA ASP A 394 2.25 21.41 -9.61
C ASP A 394 3.45 21.67 -10.54
N SER A 395 4.52 20.88 -10.38
CA SER A 395 5.70 20.98 -11.23
C SER A 395 5.42 20.49 -12.66
N GLU A 396 4.68 19.40 -12.81
CA GLU A 396 4.26 18.89 -14.13
C GLU A 396 3.38 19.90 -14.87
N ALA A 397 2.38 20.49 -14.20
CA ALA A 397 1.51 21.48 -14.82
C ALA A 397 2.28 22.74 -15.24
N PHE A 398 3.26 23.16 -14.43
CA PHE A 398 4.17 24.25 -14.81
C PHE A 398 4.99 23.90 -16.06
N ASP A 399 5.57 22.70 -16.12
CA ASP A 399 6.36 22.25 -17.26
C ASP A 399 5.52 22.15 -18.54
N VAL A 400 4.26 21.74 -18.45
CA VAL A 400 3.31 21.75 -19.58
C VAL A 400 3.11 23.18 -20.08
N VAL A 401 2.82 24.15 -19.20
CA VAL A 401 2.69 25.57 -19.60
C VAL A 401 3.98 26.07 -20.25
N MET A 402 5.15 25.72 -19.70
CA MET A 402 6.43 26.11 -20.28
C MET A 402 6.70 25.50 -21.65
N SER A 403 6.19 24.29 -21.91
CA SER A 403 6.31 23.63 -23.20
C SER A 403 5.51 24.33 -24.30
N THR A 404 4.36 24.94 -23.98
CA THR A 404 3.54 25.62 -25.00
C THR A 404 4.24 26.87 -25.54
N PHE A 405 5.08 27.54 -24.74
CA PHE A 405 5.88 28.66 -25.22
C PHE A 405 6.91 28.27 -26.28
N LYS A 406 7.30 27.00 -26.35
CA LYS A 406 8.24 26.46 -27.36
C LYS A 406 7.55 26.07 -28.67
N MET A 407 6.22 26.12 -28.74
CA MET A 407 5.48 25.79 -29.97
C MET A 407 5.79 26.80 -31.09
N PRO A 408 5.78 26.35 -32.37
CA PRO A 408 5.92 27.22 -33.53
C PRO A 408 4.90 28.36 -33.54
N GLU A 409 5.28 29.50 -34.15
CA GLU A 409 4.44 30.71 -34.19
C GLU A 409 4.61 31.53 -35.47
N GLU A 410 5.07 30.91 -36.57
CA GLU A 410 5.35 31.64 -37.81
C GLU A 410 4.09 31.90 -38.63
N THR A 411 3.17 30.94 -38.66
CA THR A 411 1.90 31.05 -39.39
C THR A 411 0.73 31.48 -38.49
N THR A 412 -0.32 32.05 -39.09
CA THR A 412 -1.54 32.41 -38.36
C THR A 412 -2.22 31.19 -37.71
N ALA A 413 -2.12 30.02 -38.35
CA ALA A 413 -2.65 28.76 -37.82
C ALA A 413 -1.86 28.30 -36.59
N GLU A 414 -0.53 28.35 -36.65
CA GLU A 414 0.36 28.00 -35.52
C GLU A 414 0.18 28.95 -34.34
N LYS A 415 0.07 30.26 -34.57
CA LYS A 415 -0.21 31.25 -33.52
C LYS A 415 -1.50 30.93 -32.77
N LYS A 416 -2.57 30.58 -33.51
CA LYS A 416 -3.87 30.21 -32.91
C LYS A 416 -3.79 28.88 -32.15
N ALA A 417 -3.04 27.91 -32.65
CA ALA A 417 -2.85 26.62 -31.98
C ALA A 417 -2.03 26.78 -30.68
N LYS A 418 -0.93 27.54 -30.72
CA LYS A 418 -0.11 27.88 -29.56
C LYS A 418 -0.91 28.62 -28.49
N GLU A 419 -1.68 29.62 -28.90
CA GLU A 419 -2.55 30.37 -27.99
C GLU A 419 -3.57 29.46 -27.30
N LYS A 420 -4.26 28.60 -28.07
CA LYS A 420 -5.22 27.62 -27.53
C LYS A 420 -4.55 26.66 -26.54
N ALA A 421 -3.43 26.05 -26.92
CA ALA A 421 -2.70 25.12 -26.06
C ALA A 421 -2.22 25.78 -24.77
N THR A 422 -1.76 27.04 -24.86
CA THR A 422 -1.31 27.82 -23.70
C THR A 422 -2.49 28.12 -22.77
N GLN A 423 -3.64 28.53 -23.29
CA GLN A 423 -4.84 28.75 -22.47
C GLN A 423 -5.32 27.48 -21.77
N GLU A 424 -5.35 26.34 -22.47
CA GLU A 424 -5.72 25.05 -21.89
C GLU A 424 -4.73 24.62 -20.78
N ALA A 425 -3.42 24.74 -21.05
CA ALA A 425 -2.38 24.45 -20.07
C ALA A 425 -2.43 25.36 -18.84
N THR A 426 -2.64 26.67 -19.02
CA THR A 426 -2.75 27.62 -17.91
C THR A 426 -4.01 27.38 -17.07
N ILE A 427 -5.13 27.00 -17.68
CA ILE A 427 -6.33 26.60 -16.95
C ILE A 427 -6.06 25.33 -16.13
N ALA A 428 -5.39 24.32 -16.69
CA ALA A 428 -5.00 23.12 -15.96
C ALA A 428 -4.04 23.46 -14.79
N ALA A 429 -3.04 24.31 -15.03
CA ALA A 429 -2.09 24.77 -14.02
C ALA A 429 -2.73 25.62 -12.92
N ALA A 430 -3.85 26.33 -13.19
CA ALA A 430 -4.61 27.04 -12.16
C ALA A 430 -5.41 26.09 -11.26
N LYS A 431 -5.86 24.94 -11.78
CA LYS A 431 -6.66 23.96 -11.03
C LYS A 431 -5.86 23.18 -9.99
N VAL A 432 -4.58 22.93 -10.24
CA VAL A 432 -3.71 22.20 -9.30
C VAL A 432 -3.59 22.92 -7.94
N PRO A 433 -3.16 24.19 -7.85
CA PRO A 433 -3.12 24.90 -6.58
C PRO A 433 -4.52 25.18 -6.02
N LEU A 434 -5.57 25.31 -6.84
CA LEU A 434 -6.94 25.39 -6.34
C LEU A 434 -7.31 24.10 -5.57
N SER A 435 -6.99 22.92 -6.11
CA SER A 435 -7.18 21.64 -5.43
C SER A 435 -6.37 21.55 -4.13
N THR A 436 -5.14 22.09 -4.11
CA THR A 436 -4.35 22.22 -2.87
C THR A 436 -5.10 23.04 -1.82
N MET A 437 -5.76 24.14 -2.21
CA MET A 437 -6.58 24.95 -1.28
C MET A 437 -7.79 24.18 -0.77
N GLU A 438 -8.52 23.49 -1.65
CA GLU A 438 -9.72 22.72 -1.31
C GLU A 438 -9.41 21.60 -0.30
N HIS A 439 -8.40 20.78 -0.57
CA HIS A 439 -8.00 19.68 0.32
C HIS A 439 -7.37 20.18 1.62
N SER A 440 -6.66 21.31 1.59
CA SER A 440 -6.16 21.93 2.82
C SER A 440 -7.30 22.49 3.68
N LEU A 441 -8.34 23.06 3.08
CA LEU A 441 -9.53 23.52 3.80
C LEU A 441 -10.34 22.34 4.36
N SER A 442 -10.48 21.26 3.60
CA SER A 442 -11.10 20.00 4.06
C SER A 442 -10.39 19.47 5.30
N ALA A 443 -9.07 19.30 5.24
CA ALA A 443 -8.28 18.86 6.38
C ALA A 443 -8.37 19.84 7.58
N LEU A 444 -8.51 21.15 7.33
CA LEU A 444 -8.66 22.16 8.40
C LEU A 444 -10.00 22.02 9.14
N LYS A 445 -11.08 21.63 8.45
CA LYS A 445 -12.38 21.32 9.08
C LYS A 445 -12.25 20.16 10.06
N HIS A 446 -11.48 19.13 9.69
CA HIS A 446 -11.18 17.99 10.54
C HIS A 446 -10.23 18.35 11.70
N ALA A 447 -9.26 19.24 11.45
CA ALA A 447 -8.37 19.77 12.49
C ALA A 447 -9.15 20.43 13.64
N ARG A 448 -10.27 21.12 13.34
CA ARG A 448 -11.16 21.69 14.36
C ARG A 448 -11.78 20.64 15.27
N VAL A 449 -12.26 19.54 14.70
CA VAL A 449 -12.85 18.46 15.50
C VAL A 449 -11.78 17.77 16.33
N ALA A 450 -10.59 17.55 15.76
CA ALA A 450 -9.43 17.02 16.47
C ALA A 450 -8.98 17.94 17.63
N ALA A 451 -8.99 19.26 17.41
CA ALA A 451 -8.66 20.24 18.46
C ALA A 451 -9.70 20.27 19.59
N GLU A 452 -10.99 20.09 19.30
CA GLU A 452 -12.05 20.13 20.32
C GLU A 452 -12.14 18.83 21.13
N LYS A 453 -12.17 17.68 20.44
CA LYS A 453 -12.48 16.38 21.05
C LYS A 453 -11.28 15.45 21.16
N GLY A 454 -10.22 15.73 20.39
CA GLY A 454 -9.06 14.87 20.29
C GLY A 454 -8.21 14.85 21.55
N ASN A 455 -7.13 14.08 21.49
CA ASN A 455 -6.30 13.78 22.64
C ASN A 455 -5.66 15.07 23.17
N PRO A 456 -5.93 15.47 24.43
CA PRO A 456 -5.41 16.71 24.98
C PRO A 456 -3.87 16.77 24.98
N ASN A 457 -3.19 15.63 25.07
CA ASN A 457 -1.73 15.58 25.07
C ASN A 457 -1.12 15.87 23.68
N ALA A 458 -1.95 15.93 22.64
CA ALA A 458 -1.57 16.27 21.27
C ALA A 458 -2.23 17.59 20.82
N ILE A 459 -2.68 18.43 21.76
CA ILE A 459 -3.39 19.69 21.45
C ILE A 459 -2.52 20.67 20.67
N THR A 460 -1.21 20.70 20.98
CA THR A 460 -0.23 21.52 20.25
C THR A 460 -0.09 21.07 18.80
N ASP A 461 -0.19 19.76 18.53
CA ASP A 461 -0.11 19.21 17.17
C ASP A 461 -1.33 19.66 16.34
N ALA A 462 -2.52 19.74 16.95
CA ALA A 462 -3.71 20.29 16.31
C ALA A 462 -3.55 21.78 15.97
N GLY A 463 -2.91 22.57 16.86
CA GLY A 463 -2.58 23.97 16.60
C GLY A 463 -1.58 24.14 15.45
N VAL A 464 -0.51 23.35 15.44
CA VAL A 464 0.49 23.36 14.35
C VAL A 464 -0.16 22.93 13.02
N ALA A 465 -1.04 21.93 13.04
CA ALA A 465 -1.80 21.52 11.86
C ALA A 465 -2.60 22.69 11.26
N ALA A 466 -3.30 23.47 12.10
CA ALA A 466 -4.06 24.62 11.64
C ALA A 466 -3.19 25.72 11.03
N HIS A 467 -2.01 25.98 11.59
CA HIS A 467 -1.04 26.90 11.00
C HIS A 467 -0.53 26.42 9.63
N ALA A 468 -0.14 25.14 9.53
CA ALA A 468 0.37 24.55 8.29
C ALA A 468 -0.70 24.57 7.18
N LEU A 469 -1.91 24.10 7.47
CA LEU A 469 -3.01 24.05 6.50
C LEU A 469 -3.40 25.45 6.00
N MET A 470 -3.44 26.46 6.89
CA MET A 470 -3.70 27.83 6.46
C MET A 470 -2.57 28.40 5.59
N ALA A 471 -1.31 28.12 5.92
CA ALA A 471 -0.17 28.54 5.12
C ALA A 471 -0.19 27.88 3.74
N ALA A 472 -0.63 26.61 3.64
CA ALA A 472 -0.85 25.92 2.39
C ALA A 472 -1.96 26.60 1.55
N ILE A 473 -3.09 26.95 2.16
CA ILE A 473 -4.18 27.69 1.50
C ILE A 473 -3.68 29.03 0.95
N GLU A 474 -3.01 29.85 1.77
CA GLU A 474 -2.51 31.16 1.35
C GLU A 474 -1.41 31.05 0.29
N GLY A 475 -0.50 30.09 0.43
CA GLY A 475 0.56 29.83 -0.53
C GLY A 475 0.01 29.37 -1.88
N ALA A 476 -0.94 28.44 -1.89
CA ALA A 476 -1.58 27.95 -3.10
C ALA A 476 -2.42 29.05 -3.77
N ALA A 477 -3.11 29.90 -3.01
CA ALA A 477 -3.88 31.02 -3.55
C ALA A 477 -3.03 32.02 -4.36
N LEU A 478 -1.77 32.25 -3.98
CA LEU A 478 -0.85 33.07 -4.77
C LEU A 478 -0.59 32.46 -6.16
N ASN A 479 -0.45 31.13 -6.22
CA ASN A 479 -0.23 30.37 -7.45
C ASN A 479 -1.49 30.30 -8.32
N VAL A 480 -2.69 30.25 -7.73
CA VAL A 480 -3.95 30.39 -8.49
C VAL A 480 -4.03 31.79 -9.12
N ARG A 481 -3.88 32.85 -8.31
CA ARG A 481 -4.05 34.24 -8.75
C ARG A 481 -3.11 34.63 -9.89
N ILE A 482 -1.84 34.20 -9.85
CA ILE A 482 -0.88 34.50 -10.93
C ILE A 482 -1.29 33.82 -12.25
N ASN A 483 -1.82 32.60 -12.19
CA ASN A 483 -2.32 31.90 -13.37
C ASN A 483 -3.60 32.53 -13.91
N LEU A 484 -4.54 32.94 -13.05
CA LEU A 484 -5.78 33.62 -13.47
C LEU A 484 -5.51 34.89 -14.27
N GLY A 485 -4.43 35.64 -13.95
CA GLY A 485 -4.02 36.82 -14.71
C GLY A 485 -3.67 36.55 -16.17
N ASN A 486 -3.35 35.29 -16.52
CA ASN A 486 -2.96 34.86 -17.86
C ASN A 486 -4.07 34.11 -18.62
N ILE A 487 -5.25 33.95 -18.03
CA ILE A 487 -6.40 33.24 -18.62
C ILE A 487 -7.40 34.25 -19.22
N LYS A 488 -7.84 34.02 -20.45
CA LYS A 488 -8.79 34.87 -21.18
C LYS A 488 -10.25 34.54 -20.91
N ASP A 489 -10.55 33.30 -20.54
CA ASP A 489 -11.91 32.87 -20.19
C ASP A 489 -12.38 33.56 -18.91
N LYS A 490 -13.15 34.64 -19.07
CA LYS A 490 -13.68 35.44 -17.97
C LYS A 490 -14.63 34.67 -17.06
N SER A 491 -15.41 33.75 -17.62
CA SER A 491 -16.32 32.94 -16.80
C SER A 491 -15.53 32.05 -15.85
N PHE A 492 -14.44 31.45 -16.33
CA PHE A 492 -13.55 30.66 -15.49
C PHE A 492 -12.83 31.55 -14.46
N THR A 493 -12.22 32.67 -14.88
CA THR A 493 -11.45 33.52 -13.96
C THR A 493 -12.29 34.09 -12.84
N ASP A 494 -13.49 34.57 -13.13
CA ASP A 494 -14.34 35.24 -12.14
C ASP A 494 -14.88 34.21 -11.12
N LYS A 495 -15.26 33.02 -11.59
CA LYS A 495 -15.70 31.92 -10.73
C LYS A 495 -14.57 31.46 -9.81
N THR A 496 -13.40 31.16 -10.37
CA THR A 496 -12.26 30.66 -9.58
C THR A 496 -11.72 31.74 -8.63
N ALA A 497 -11.73 33.02 -9.00
CA ALA A 497 -11.35 34.09 -8.10
C ALA A 497 -12.28 34.19 -6.88
N ALA A 498 -13.60 34.07 -7.09
CA ALA A 498 -14.57 34.06 -6.00
C ALA A 498 -14.37 32.86 -5.06
N GLU A 499 -14.10 31.69 -5.62
CA GLU A 499 -13.83 30.45 -4.88
C GLU A 499 -12.55 30.55 -4.03
N VAL A 500 -11.48 31.14 -4.58
CA VAL A 500 -10.23 31.42 -3.85
C VAL A 500 -10.49 32.31 -2.63
N GLU A 501 -11.23 33.40 -2.79
CA GLU A 501 -11.55 34.30 -1.66
C GLU A 501 -12.43 33.62 -0.61
N GLN A 502 -13.39 32.79 -1.04
CA GLN A 502 -14.25 32.02 -0.14
C GLN A 502 -13.41 31.04 0.70
N ILE A 503 -12.52 30.26 0.07
CA ILE A 503 -11.68 29.29 0.78
C ILE A 503 -10.75 30.00 1.79
N ILE A 504 -10.17 31.14 1.42
CA ILE A 504 -9.30 31.91 2.34
C ILE A 504 -10.11 32.44 3.54
N ALA A 505 -11.29 33.01 3.29
CA ALA A 505 -12.13 33.55 4.36
C ALA A 505 -12.57 32.45 5.34
N GLU A 506 -13.01 31.30 4.82
CA GLU A 506 -13.41 30.15 5.61
C GLU A 506 -12.21 29.56 6.37
N GLY A 507 -11.06 29.42 5.72
CA GLY A 507 -9.83 28.92 6.33
C GLY A 507 -9.35 29.81 7.49
N LYS A 508 -9.36 31.13 7.32
CA LYS A 508 -8.98 32.08 8.38
C LYS A 508 -9.90 31.98 9.58
N LYS A 509 -11.20 31.86 9.34
CA LYS A 509 -12.20 31.67 10.39
C LYS A 509 -11.94 30.37 11.16
N LEU A 510 -11.80 29.24 10.46
CA LEU A 510 -11.55 27.94 11.08
C LEU A 510 -10.24 27.91 11.87
N LYS A 511 -9.17 28.49 11.33
CA LYS A 511 -7.90 28.60 12.06
C LYS A 511 -8.06 29.39 13.36
N ALA A 512 -8.75 30.52 13.35
CA ALA A 512 -8.99 31.30 14.55
C ALA A 512 -9.77 30.48 15.60
N GLU A 513 -10.86 29.81 15.19
CA GLU A 513 -11.63 28.89 16.07
C GLU A 513 -10.73 27.80 16.66
N ILE A 514 -9.88 27.17 15.86
CA ILE A 514 -8.97 26.12 16.32
C ILE A 514 -7.98 26.65 17.36
N LEU A 515 -7.38 27.82 17.11
CA LEU A 515 -6.40 28.39 18.03
C LEU A 515 -7.02 28.81 19.36
N GLU A 516 -8.24 29.35 19.35
CA GLU A 516 -8.99 29.62 20.58
C GLU A 516 -9.24 28.33 21.38
N ILE A 517 -9.63 27.24 20.71
CA ILE A 517 -9.81 25.92 21.35
C ILE A 517 -8.49 25.41 21.93
N VAL A 518 -7.39 25.50 21.17
CA VAL A 518 -6.05 25.05 21.60
C VAL A 518 -5.60 25.82 22.83
N GLU A 519 -5.68 27.16 22.82
CA GLU A 519 -5.29 28.00 23.95
C GLU A 519 -6.12 27.70 25.19
N ARG A 520 -7.45 27.55 25.03
CA ARG A 520 -8.35 27.19 26.13
C ARG A 520 -7.97 25.84 26.73
N ARG A 521 -7.85 24.80 25.92
CA ARG A 521 -7.54 23.43 26.39
C ARG A 521 -6.12 23.30 26.95
N MET A 522 -5.16 24.09 26.46
CA MET A 522 -3.81 24.16 27.04
C MET A 522 -3.83 24.72 28.47
N LYS A 523 -4.65 25.75 28.74
CA LYS A 523 -4.83 26.28 30.10
C LYS A 523 -5.47 25.25 31.02
N GLU A 524 -6.54 24.60 30.57
CA GLU A 524 -7.22 23.52 31.31
C GLU A 524 -6.23 22.39 31.70
N LEU A 525 -5.31 22.02 30.81
CA LEU A 525 -4.28 21.01 31.08
C LEU A 525 -3.18 21.46 32.05
N ALA A 526 -2.87 22.76 32.08
CA ALA A 526 -1.89 23.30 33.01
C ALA A 526 -2.46 23.41 34.44
N GLU A 527 -3.78 23.47 34.56
CA GLU A 527 -4.52 23.58 35.82
C GLU A 527 -4.91 22.20 36.40
N SER A 528 -4.88 21.13 35.60
CA SER A 528 -5.18 19.73 35.98
C SER A 528 -3.94 18.95 36.39
#